data_AF-A0A371KK92-F1
#
_entry.id   AF-A0A371KK92-F1
#
_cell.length_a   1.000
_cell.length_b   1.000
_cell.length_c   1.000
_cell.angle_alpha   90.00
_cell.angle_beta   90.00
_cell.angle_gamma   90.00
#
_symmetry.space_group_name_H-M   'P 1'
#
loop_
_entity.id
_entity.type
_entity.pdbx_description
1 polymer ?
#
loop_
_entity_poly.entity_id
_entity_poly.type
_entity_poly.pdbx_seq_one_letter_code
_entity_poly.pdbx_strand_id
1 'polypeptide(L)'
;VLLSMGISYGSERTILASDSFHQYVIFAQALRNILHGADSMFYTFTSGLGVNFFALASYYLGSLLSPLIYFFNLQSMPDAIYLLTLIKFGLIELAAYFSFHRIYPKIKPFLVLTLSVSYSLMSFLTSQLELNNWLDVFILLPIVLLGLHRLITQTKPLLYYSSLSILFIQ
;
A
#
# COMPACT_ATOMS: atom_id res chain seq x y z
N VAL A 1 -3.75 18.09 -1.41
CA VAL A 1 -3.92 17.79 -2.86
C VAL A 1 -5.28 17.18 -3.16
N LEU A 2 -5.65 16.02 -2.60
CA LEU A 2 -6.99 15.42 -2.85
C LEU A 2 -8.16 16.33 -2.41
N LEU A 3 -8.09 16.86 -1.20
CA LEU A 3 -9.14 17.75 -0.66
C LEU A 3 -9.35 19.00 -1.52
N SER A 4 -8.28 19.61 -2.04
CA SER A 4 -8.38 20.79 -2.92
C SER A 4 -9.01 20.47 -4.29
N MET A 5 -9.07 19.20 -4.68
CA MET A 5 -9.76 18.74 -5.89
C MET A 5 -11.21 18.30 -5.62
N GLY A 6 -11.68 18.43 -4.38
CA GLY A 6 -13.01 17.98 -3.94
C GLY A 6 -13.11 16.47 -3.72
N ILE A 7 -11.99 15.79 -3.49
CA ILE A 7 -11.93 14.34 -3.25
C ILE A 7 -11.76 14.10 -1.74
N SER A 8 -12.77 13.48 -1.13
CA SER A 8 -12.80 13.06 0.26
C SER A 8 -13.65 11.79 0.42
N TYR A 9 -13.69 11.23 1.62
CA TYR A 9 -14.57 10.10 1.92
C TYR A 9 -16.03 10.47 1.64
N GLY A 10 -16.72 9.70 0.81
CA GLY A 10 -18.13 9.90 0.45
C GLY A 10 -18.40 11.12 -0.44
N SER A 11 -17.39 11.73 -1.08
CA SER A 11 -17.61 12.83 -2.02
C SER A 11 -18.08 12.34 -3.40
N GLU A 12 -18.69 13.24 -4.17
CA GLU A 12 -19.11 12.94 -5.56
C GLU A 12 -17.93 12.61 -6.49
N ARG A 13 -16.75 13.18 -6.22
CA ARG A 13 -15.51 12.87 -6.93
C ARG A 13 -14.72 11.81 -6.18
N THR A 14 -14.21 10.81 -6.90
CA THR A 14 -13.45 9.71 -6.31
C THR A 14 -11.94 9.89 -6.52
N ILE A 15 -11.14 9.11 -5.78
CA ILE A 15 -9.68 9.03 -5.95
C ILE A 15 -9.27 8.24 -7.21
N LEU A 16 -10.22 7.59 -7.88
CA LEU A 16 -9.94 6.71 -8.99
C LEU A 16 -9.60 7.54 -10.23
N ALA A 17 -8.35 7.45 -10.65
CA ALA A 17 -7.83 8.03 -11.87
C ALA A 17 -6.94 7.01 -12.60
N SER A 18 -6.77 7.19 -13.91
CA SER A 18 -6.01 6.30 -14.80
C SER A 18 -6.26 4.81 -14.53
N ASP A 19 -5.21 4.06 -14.17
CA ASP A 19 -5.26 2.61 -13.98
C ASP A 19 -6.05 2.25 -12.72
N SER A 20 -6.10 3.15 -11.74
CA SER A 20 -6.90 2.93 -10.52
C SER A 20 -8.38 2.76 -10.83
N PHE A 21 -8.88 3.52 -11.82
CA PHE A 21 -10.26 3.46 -12.31
C PHE A 21 -10.50 2.26 -13.23
N HIS A 22 -9.58 1.99 -14.16
CA HIS A 22 -9.80 0.96 -15.18
C HIS A 22 -9.39 -0.46 -14.76
N GLN A 23 -8.56 -0.60 -13.71
CA GLN A 23 -7.95 -1.88 -13.34
C GLN A 23 -8.05 -2.14 -11.83
N TYR A 24 -7.39 -1.33 -10.99
CA TYR A 24 -7.25 -1.66 -9.56
C TYR A 24 -8.60 -1.80 -8.84
N VAL A 25 -9.56 -0.91 -9.09
CA VAL A 25 -10.90 -1.01 -8.47
C VAL A 25 -11.63 -2.29 -8.87
N ILE A 26 -11.46 -2.76 -10.12
CA ILE A 26 -12.10 -3.97 -10.63
C ILE A 26 -11.52 -5.20 -9.93
N PHE A 27 -10.19 -5.26 -9.80
CA PHE A 27 -9.54 -6.34 -9.05
C PHE A 27 -9.89 -6.31 -7.56
N ALA A 28 -10.03 -5.13 -6.95
CA ALA A 28 -10.48 -5.00 -5.58
C ALA A 28 -11.92 -5.53 -5.40
N GLN A 29 -12.82 -5.18 -6.31
CA GLN A 29 -14.19 -5.72 -6.33
C GLN A 29 -14.22 -7.23 -6.49
N ALA A 30 -13.41 -7.79 -7.40
CA ALA A 30 -13.29 -9.23 -7.60
C ALA A 30 -12.74 -9.94 -6.34
N LEU A 31 -11.67 -9.42 -5.73
CA LEU A 31 -11.16 -9.97 -4.47
C LEU A 31 -12.22 -9.92 -3.37
N ARG A 32 -12.97 -8.81 -3.25
CA ARG A 32 -14.08 -8.71 -2.30
C ARG A 32 -15.14 -9.79 -2.53
N ASN A 33 -15.53 -10.06 -3.78
CA ASN A 33 -16.49 -11.12 -4.10
C ASN A 33 -15.96 -12.50 -3.72
N ILE A 34 -14.69 -12.78 -4.02
CA ILE A 34 -14.06 -14.05 -3.67
C ILE A 34 -14.01 -14.23 -2.14
N LEU A 35 -13.66 -13.19 -1.38
CA LEU A 35 -13.66 -13.23 0.08
C LEU A 35 -15.06 -13.45 0.68
N HIS A 36 -16.13 -13.12 -0.05
CA HIS A 36 -17.52 -13.42 0.31
C HIS A 36 -18.04 -14.76 -0.27
N GLY A 37 -17.18 -15.53 -0.95
CA GLY A 37 -17.55 -16.81 -1.55
C GLY A 37 -18.39 -16.70 -2.82
N ALA A 38 -18.48 -15.52 -3.44
CA ALA A 38 -19.28 -15.28 -4.65
C ALA A 38 -18.51 -15.54 -5.95
N ASP A 39 -17.18 -15.64 -5.89
CA ASP A 39 -16.28 -15.85 -7.03
C ASP A 39 -15.13 -16.81 -6.68
N SER A 40 -14.37 -17.26 -7.68
CA SER A 40 -13.23 -18.19 -7.52
C SER A 40 -11.87 -17.47 -7.54
N MET A 41 -10.94 -17.92 -6.68
CA MET A 41 -9.57 -17.39 -6.60
C MET A 41 -8.71 -17.67 -7.84
N PHE A 42 -8.99 -18.74 -8.58
CA PHE A 42 -8.11 -19.22 -9.65
C PHE A 42 -8.55 -18.77 -11.03
N TYR A 43 -9.85 -18.55 -11.23
CA TYR A 43 -10.39 -18.29 -12.55
C TYR A 43 -11.70 -17.52 -12.46
N THR A 44 -11.82 -16.46 -13.27
CA THR A 44 -13.07 -15.70 -13.40
C THR A 44 -13.51 -15.60 -14.86
N PHE A 45 -14.81 -15.73 -15.10
CA PHE A 45 -15.44 -15.54 -16.42
C PHE A 45 -15.87 -14.09 -16.68
N THR A 46 -15.63 -13.18 -15.75
CA THR A 46 -16.07 -11.78 -15.85
C THR A 46 -15.29 -10.95 -16.88
N SER A 47 -14.33 -11.54 -17.60
CA SER A 47 -13.55 -10.87 -18.64
C SER A 47 -13.24 -11.81 -19.82
N GLY A 48 -13.86 -11.53 -20.98
CA GLY A 48 -13.61 -12.27 -22.22
C GLY A 48 -13.88 -13.76 -22.13
N LEU A 49 -12.91 -14.59 -22.54
CA LEU A 49 -12.97 -16.06 -22.43
C LEU A 49 -12.65 -16.57 -21.01
N GLY A 50 -12.43 -15.66 -20.06
CA GLY A 50 -12.01 -15.92 -18.69
C GLY A 50 -10.51 -15.74 -18.47
N VAL A 51 -10.13 -15.36 -17.25
CA VAL A 51 -8.76 -14.99 -16.88
C VAL A 51 -8.31 -15.67 -15.57
N ASN A 52 -7.01 -15.96 -15.47
CA ASN A 52 -6.39 -16.46 -14.25
C ASN A 52 -6.30 -15.31 -13.23
N PHE A 53 -7.26 -15.27 -12.31
CA PHE A 53 -7.34 -14.21 -11.31
C PHE A 53 -6.10 -14.20 -10.42
N PHE A 54 -5.61 -15.36 -9.99
CA PHE A 54 -4.44 -15.47 -9.11
C PHE A 54 -3.20 -14.80 -9.69
N ALA A 55 -2.92 -15.03 -10.98
CA ALA A 55 -1.76 -14.45 -11.66
C ALA A 55 -1.86 -12.93 -11.85
N LEU A 56 -3.07 -12.39 -12.01
CA LEU A 56 -3.30 -10.94 -12.16
C LEU A 56 -3.41 -10.25 -10.80
N ALA A 57 -3.96 -10.95 -9.80
CA ALA A 57 -4.09 -10.47 -8.43
C ALA A 57 -2.72 -10.21 -7.80
N SER A 58 -1.68 -10.98 -8.12
CA SER A 58 -0.33 -10.69 -7.61
C SER A 58 0.18 -9.32 -8.05
N TYR A 59 -0.16 -8.86 -9.26
CA TYR A 59 0.23 -7.53 -9.75
C TYR A 59 -0.72 -6.42 -9.27
N TYR A 60 -2.03 -6.66 -9.30
CA TYR A 60 -3.06 -5.65 -9.02
C TYR A 60 -3.62 -5.65 -7.59
N LEU A 61 -3.22 -6.60 -6.74
CA LEU A 61 -3.64 -6.72 -5.34
C LEU A 61 -2.49 -7.08 -4.41
N GLY A 62 -1.24 -7.00 -4.89
CA GLY A 62 -0.04 -7.23 -4.10
C GLY A 62 0.13 -6.19 -2.99
N SER A 63 -0.61 -6.35 -1.91
CA SER A 63 -0.56 -5.50 -0.72
C SER A 63 -1.07 -6.28 0.49
N LEU A 64 -0.39 -6.09 1.63
CA LEU A 64 -0.81 -6.68 2.91
C LEU A 64 -2.16 -6.12 3.39
N LEU A 65 -2.57 -4.96 2.86
CA LEU A 65 -3.82 -4.30 3.21
C LEU A 65 -4.97 -4.65 2.27
N SER A 66 -4.71 -5.32 1.14
CA SER A 66 -5.74 -5.73 0.17
C SER A 66 -6.91 -6.49 0.81
N PRO A 67 -6.72 -7.41 1.78
CA PRO A 67 -7.85 -8.12 2.40
C PRO A 67 -8.84 -7.22 3.15
N LEU A 68 -8.45 -5.99 3.54
CA LEU A 68 -9.33 -5.05 4.26
C LEU A 68 -10.52 -4.57 3.41
N ILE A 69 -10.44 -4.70 2.09
CA ILE A 69 -11.57 -4.39 1.20
C ILE A 69 -12.79 -5.28 1.46
N TYR A 70 -12.61 -6.39 2.20
CA TYR A 70 -13.70 -7.24 2.68
C TYR A 70 -14.81 -6.45 3.38
N PHE A 71 -14.45 -5.41 4.15
CA PHE A 71 -15.43 -4.62 4.91
C PHE A 71 -16.24 -3.63 4.06
N PHE A 72 -16.00 -3.59 2.74
CA PHE A 72 -16.63 -2.65 1.82
C PHE A 72 -17.53 -3.36 0.81
N ASN A 73 -18.46 -2.60 0.25
CA ASN A 73 -19.35 -3.05 -0.81
C ASN A 73 -18.85 -2.56 -2.18
N LEU A 74 -19.41 -3.10 -3.26
CA LEU A 74 -19.00 -2.76 -4.62
C LEU A 74 -19.11 -1.26 -4.93
N GLN A 75 -20.16 -0.60 -4.43
CA GLN A 75 -20.40 0.84 -4.62
C GLN A 75 -19.42 1.72 -3.83
N SER A 76 -19.00 1.28 -2.64
CA SER A 76 -18.09 2.03 -1.75
C SER A 76 -16.61 1.67 -1.96
N MET A 77 -16.29 0.90 -2.99
CA MET A 77 -14.90 0.51 -3.28
C MET A 77 -13.97 1.71 -3.55
N PRO A 78 -14.41 2.79 -4.24
CA PRO A 78 -13.57 3.98 -4.36
C PRO A 78 -13.20 4.60 -3.01
N ASP A 79 -14.14 4.62 -2.05
CA ASP A 79 -13.90 5.09 -0.68
C ASP A 79 -12.96 4.16 0.09
N ALA A 80 -13.05 2.85 -0.14
CA ALA A 80 -12.13 1.87 0.43
C ALA A 80 -10.69 2.17 -0.02
N ILE A 81 -10.48 2.36 -1.32
CA ILE A 81 -9.17 2.70 -1.89
C ILE A 81 -8.66 4.03 -1.33
N TYR A 82 -9.53 5.04 -1.22
CA TYR A 82 -9.18 6.33 -0.61
C TYR A 82 -8.68 6.16 0.83
N LEU A 83 -9.42 5.44 1.68
CA LEU A 83 -9.03 5.20 3.08
C LEU A 83 -7.74 4.39 3.18
N LEU A 84 -7.59 3.35 2.37
CA LEU A 84 -6.36 2.56 2.31
C LEU A 84 -5.16 3.40 1.89
N THR A 85 -5.31 4.31 0.92
CA THR A 85 -4.25 5.26 0.55
C THR A 85 -3.84 6.10 1.75
N LEU A 86 -4.79 6.70 2.49
CA LEU A 86 -4.47 7.51 3.68
C LEU A 86 -3.75 6.69 4.77
N ILE A 87 -4.23 5.47 5.04
CA ILE A 87 -3.60 4.56 6.01
C ILE A 87 -2.17 4.24 5.56
N LYS A 88 -1.95 3.95 4.28
CA LYS A 88 -0.62 3.66 3.74
C LYS A 88 0.32 4.84 3.92
N PHE A 89 -0.09 6.07 3.62
CA PHE A 89 0.73 7.25 3.89
C PHE A 89 1.12 7.38 5.38
N GLY A 90 0.18 7.13 6.30
CA GLY A 90 0.47 7.09 7.74
C GLY A 90 1.44 5.97 8.13
N LEU A 91 1.31 4.79 7.54
CA LEU A 91 2.23 3.67 7.76
C LEU A 91 3.63 3.95 7.19
N ILE A 92 3.74 4.62 6.04
CA ILE A 92 5.01 5.04 5.44
C ILE A 92 5.74 5.99 6.41
N GLU A 93 5.04 7.01 6.93
CA GLU A 93 5.61 7.93 7.92
C GLU A 93 6.04 7.20 9.18
N LEU A 94 5.18 6.34 9.73
CA LEU A 94 5.45 5.59 10.95
C LEU A 94 6.66 4.67 10.80
N ALA A 95 6.74 3.93 9.69
CA ALA A 95 7.87 3.05 9.39
C ALA A 95 9.17 3.85 9.23
N ALA A 96 9.10 4.97 8.50
CA ALA A 96 10.24 5.87 8.34
C ALA A 96 10.72 6.42 9.68
N TYR A 97 9.82 6.93 10.52
CA TYR A 97 10.15 7.46 11.84
C TYR A 97 10.76 6.39 12.74
N PHE A 98 10.12 5.23 12.81
CA PHE A 98 10.57 4.09 13.60
C PHE A 98 11.99 3.63 13.22
N SER A 99 12.28 3.56 11.92
CA SER A 99 13.57 3.14 11.39
C SER A 99 14.64 4.19 11.53
N PHE A 100 14.39 5.43 11.11
CA PHE A 100 15.36 6.51 11.18
C PHE A 100 15.75 6.84 12.63
N HIS A 101 14.79 6.82 13.56
CA HIS A 101 15.07 7.03 14.98
C HIS A 101 16.02 5.98 15.57
N ARG A 102 15.96 4.73 15.08
CA ARG A 102 16.84 3.63 15.52
C ARG A 102 18.21 3.64 14.85
N ILE A 103 18.27 4.04 13.59
CA ILE A 103 19.54 4.15 12.85
C ILE A 103 20.34 5.36 13.35
N TYR A 104 19.66 6.47 13.67
CA TYR A 104 20.29 7.73 14.08
C TYR A 104 19.82 8.22 15.46
N PRO A 105 20.13 7.48 16.55
CA PRO A 105 19.61 7.79 17.89
C PRO A 105 20.11 9.14 18.47
N LYS A 106 21.18 9.70 17.91
CA LYS A 106 21.74 11.01 18.34
C LYS A 106 20.98 12.21 17.74
N ILE A 107 20.16 12.01 16.70
CA ILE A 107 19.40 13.08 16.07
C ILE A 107 18.15 13.38 16.91
N LYS A 108 17.83 14.67 17.07
CA LYS A 108 16.66 15.10 17.84
C LYS A 108 15.37 14.50 17.26
N PRO A 109 14.44 13.97 18.08
CA PRO A 109 13.22 13.31 17.59
C PRO A 109 12.38 14.16 16.63
N PHE A 110 12.26 15.46 16.87
CA PHE A 110 11.50 16.37 15.99
C PHE A 110 12.09 16.47 14.57
N LEU A 111 13.43 16.41 14.43
CA LEU A 111 14.07 16.42 13.11
C LEU A 111 13.82 15.10 12.37
N VAL A 112 13.86 13.97 13.10
CA VAL A 112 13.50 12.66 12.53
C VAL A 112 12.05 12.67 12.08
N LEU A 113 11.13 13.19 12.88
CA LEU A 113 9.72 13.34 12.52
C LEU A 113 9.54 14.18 11.25
N THR A 114 10.20 15.34 11.19
CA THR A 114 10.14 16.22 10.00
C THR A 114 10.64 15.50 8.74
N LEU A 115 11.71 14.71 8.87
CA LEU A 115 12.25 13.91 7.77
C LEU A 115 11.29 12.78 7.35
N SER A 116 10.66 12.11 8.31
CA SER A 116 9.68 11.05 8.05
C SER A 116 8.42 11.57 7.37
N VAL A 117 7.91 12.73 7.81
CA VAL A 117 6.81 13.44 7.15
C VAL A 117 7.21 13.80 5.72
N SER A 118 8.40 14.37 5.53
CA SER A 118 8.92 14.73 4.20
C SER A 118 9.09 13.52 3.29
N TYR A 119 9.49 12.36 3.84
CA TYR A 119 9.57 11.09 3.12
C TYR A 119 8.18 10.63 2.67
N SER A 120 7.21 10.58 3.59
CA SER A 120 5.84 10.15 3.26
C SER A 120 5.14 11.07 2.27
N LEU A 121 5.41 12.38 2.31
CA LEU A 121 4.77 13.39 1.47
C LEU A 121 5.65 13.85 0.30
N MET A 122 6.69 13.10 -0.06
CA MET A 122 7.55 13.46 -1.18
C MET A 122 6.75 13.50 -2.50
N SER A 123 7.19 14.36 -3.44
CA SER A 123 6.50 14.56 -4.72
C SER A 123 6.23 13.26 -5.47
N PHE A 124 7.18 12.32 -5.47
CA PHE A 124 7.03 11.03 -6.13
C PHE A 124 5.83 10.24 -5.57
N LEU A 125 5.80 10.01 -4.26
CA LEU A 125 4.71 9.30 -3.56
C LEU A 125 3.35 9.97 -3.81
N THR A 126 3.29 11.30 -3.71
CA THR A 126 2.04 12.04 -3.97
C THR A 126 1.60 11.98 -5.43
N SER A 127 2.52 11.86 -6.39
CA SER A 127 2.17 11.73 -7.81
C SER A 127 1.72 10.31 -8.18
N GLN A 128 2.18 9.31 -7.44
CA GLN A 128 1.92 7.89 -7.70
C GLN A 128 0.83 7.30 -6.78
N LEU A 129 0.02 8.15 -6.12
CA LEU A 129 -1.02 7.70 -5.18
C LEU A 129 -2.10 6.82 -5.84
N GLU A 130 -2.23 6.89 -7.17
CA GLU A 130 -3.15 6.06 -7.96
C GLU A 130 -2.74 4.57 -7.93
N LEU A 131 -1.44 4.30 -7.82
CA LEU A 131 -0.84 2.97 -7.71
C LEU A 131 -0.87 2.50 -6.25
N ASN A 132 -2.06 2.37 -5.68
CA ASN A 132 -2.25 2.15 -4.24
C ASN A 132 -1.40 0.99 -3.66
N ASN A 133 -1.26 -0.12 -4.38
CA ASN A 133 -0.49 -1.27 -3.89
C ASN A 133 1.01 -1.02 -3.81
N TRP A 134 1.54 -0.23 -4.75
CA TRP A 134 2.97 0.08 -4.82
C TRP A 134 3.43 0.92 -3.63
N LEU A 135 2.51 1.59 -2.92
CA LEU A 135 2.80 2.33 -1.71
C LEU A 135 3.36 1.42 -0.58
N ASP A 136 3.05 0.12 -0.59
CA ASP A 136 3.56 -0.83 0.42
C ASP A 136 5.09 -0.96 0.38
N VAL A 137 5.70 -0.76 -0.80
CA VAL A 137 7.15 -0.71 -0.97
C VAL A 137 7.76 0.40 -0.11
N PHE A 138 7.08 1.55 -0.01
CA PHE A 138 7.53 2.69 0.79
C PHE A 138 7.30 2.50 2.29
N ILE A 139 6.36 1.62 2.69
CA ILE A 139 6.22 1.19 4.09
C ILE A 139 7.41 0.31 4.48
N LEU A 140 7.77 -0.64 3.61
CA LEU A 140 8.82 -1.61 3.92
C LEU A 140 10.24 -1.07 3.75
N LEU A 141 10.48 -0.14 2.83
CA LEU A 141 11.83 0.33 2.53
C LEU A 141 12.59 0.84 3.78
N PRO A 142 12.01 1.69 4.65
CA PRO A 142 12.68 2.07 5.89
C PRO A 142 12.96 0.89 6.82
N ILE A 143 12.09 -0.12 6.85
CA ILE A 143 12.26 -1.33 7.68
C ILE A 143 13.41 -2.18 7.15
N VAL A 144 13.52 -2.32 5.82
CA VAL A 144 14.64 -3.00 5.16
C VAL A 144 15.96 -2.30 5.49
N LEU A 145 16.00 -0.96 5.43
CA LEU A 145 17.18 -0.18 5.82
C LEU A 145 17.56 -0.38 7.29
N LEU A 146 16.58 -0.45 8.20
CA LEU A 146 16.83 -0.77 9.60
C LEU A 146 17.36 -2.20 9.76
N GLY A 147 16.81 -3.15 9.02
CA GLY A 147 17.30 -4.53 8.96
C GLY A 147 18.76 -4.59 8.52
N LEU A 148 19.09 -3.91 7.43
CA LEU A 148 20.44 -3.81 6.89
C LEU A 148 21.40 -3.18 7.91
N HIS A 149 20.99 -2.09 8.55
CA HIS A 149 21.78 -1.45 9.60
C HIS A 149 22.07 -2.41 10.76
N ARG A 150 21.08 -3.17 11.22
CA ARG A 150 21.26 -4.19 12.29
C ARG A 150 22.11 -5.38 11.84
N LEU A 151 22.02 -5.79 10.58
CA LEU A 151 22.86 -6.83 10.02
C LEU A 151 24.33 -6.40 10.07
N ILE A 152 24.65 -5.18 9.65
CA ILE A 152 26.02 -4.66 9.60
C ILE A 152 26.57 -4.38 11.01
N THR A 153 25.78 -3.74 11.88
CA THR A 153 26.26 -3.25 13.19
C THR A 153 26.11 -4.25 14.34
N GLN A 154 25.12 -5.15 14.28
CA GLN A 154 24.77 -6.06 15.37
C GLN A 154 24.76 -7.53 14.93
N THR A 155 25.16 -7.83 13.68
CA THR A 155 25.13 -9.19 13.10
C THR A 155 23.79 -9.92 13.25
N LYS A 156 22.67 -9.17 13.22
CA LYS A 156 21.31 -9.71 13.32
C LYS A 156 20.62 -9.77 11.95
N PRO A 157 20.62 -10.92 11.26
CA PRO A 157 20.14 -11.02 9.87
C PRO A 157 18.61 -11.05 9.73
N LEU A 158 17.89 -11.50 10.76
CA LEU A 158 16.48 -11.84 10.66
C LEU A 158 15.61 -10.70 10.12
N LEU A 159 15.78 -9.48 10.63
CA LEU A 159 14.97 -8.34 10.21
C LEU A 159 15.20 -7.98 8.74
N TYR A 160 16.45 -8.04 8.28
CA TYR A 160 16.78 -7.72 6.88
C TYR A 160 16.14 -8.73 5.93
N TYR A 161 16.39 -10.02 6.11
CA TYR A 161 15.86 -11.04 5.20
C TYR A 161 14.34 -11.15 5.27
N SER A 162 13.73 -11.06 6.46
CA SER A 162 12.26 -11.09 6.56
C SER A 162 11.60 -9.89 5.87
N SER A 163 12.04 -8.66 6.15
CA SER A 163 11.47 -7.47 5.50
C SER A 163 11.72 -7.44 3.99
N LEU A 164 12.88 -7.90 3.53
CA LEU A 164 13.19 -8.01 2.11
C LEU A 164 12.33 -9.08 1.42
N SER A 165 12.15 -10.25 2.03
CA SER A 165 11.27 -11.30 1.51
C SER A 165 9.82 -10.83 1.43
N ILE A 166 9.32 -10.14 2.47
CA ILE A 166 7.96 -9.57 2.45
C ILE A 166 7.85 -8.55 1.31
N LEU A 167 8.87 -7.72 1.06
CA LEU A 167 8.85 -6.74 -0.04
C LEU A 167 8.69 -7.34 -1.43
N PHE A 168 9.22 -8.55 -1.67
CA PHE A 168 9.07 -9.24 -2.95
C PHE A 168 7.80 -10.10 -3.04
N ILE A 169 7.26 -10.55 -1.91
CA ILE A 169 6.09 -11.42 -1.86
C ILE A 169 4.79 -10.62 -1.86
N GLN A 170 4.80 -9.47 -1.17
CA GLN A 170 3.61 -8.66 -0.91
C GLN A 170 2.90 -8.26 -2.19
#